data_AF-A0AAF0T8I7-F1
#
_entry.id   AF-A0AAF0T8I7-F1
#
_cell.length_a   1.000
_cell.length_b   1.000
_cell.length_c   1.000
_cell.angle_alpha   90.00
_cell.angle_beta   90.00
_cell.angle_gamma   90.00
#
_symmetry.space_group_name_H-M   'P 1'
#
loop_
_entity.id
_entity.type
_entity.pdbx_description
1 polymer ?
#
loop_
_entity_poly.entity_id
_entity_poly.type
_entity_poly.pdbx_seq_one_letter_code
_entity_poly.pdbx_strand_id
1 'polypeptide(L)'
;MTRDGSLRTFDGVQERNDEATDDVRTDGMVPKPTLTGLTDAEREVFVSVDLEGLSPSELASFTKWEASTIRTILSRARRKRAEDDHDD
;
A
#
# COMPACT_ATOMS: atom_id res chain seq x y z
N MET A 1 -18.37 64.81 -21.81
CA MET A 1 -18.72 63.82 -22.85
C MET A 1 -17.42 63.25 -23.41
N THR A 2 -17.01 62.05 -23.01
CA THR A 2 -15.94 61.31 -23.70
C THR A 2 -16.25 59.82 -23.61
N ARG A 3 -16.73 59.26 -24.72
CA ARG A 3 -16.60 57.84 -25.04
C ARG A 3 -15.26 57.72 -25.77
N ASP A 4 -14.37 56.87 -25.29
CA ASP A 4 -13.30 56.33 -26.12
C ASP A 4 -13.15 54.84 -25.81
N GLY A 5 -13.27 54.04 -26.86
CA GLY A 5 -13.25 52.60 -26.80
C GLY A 5 -11.82 52.07 -26.82
N SER A 6 -11.53 51.09 -25.96
CA SER A 6 -10.46 50.13 -26.19
C SER A 6 -11.00 48.73 -25.90
N LEU A 7 -11.20 47.98 -26.98
CA LEU A 7 -11.21 46.52 -26.99
C LEU A 7 -9.76 46.04 -26.84
N ARG A 8 -9.55 44.97 -26.05
CA ARG A 8 -8.34 44.15 -25.76
C ARG A 8 -8.15 44.13 -24.23
N THR A 9 -8.45 43.07 -23.50
CA THR A 9 -8.09 41.65 -23.70
C THR A 9 -9.04 40.82 -22.83
N PHE A 10 -9.88 39.96 -23.40
CA PHE A 10 -10.56 38.91 -22.63
C PHE A 10 -9.72 37.64 -22.75
N ASP A 11 -8.65 37.61 -21.96
CA ASP A 11 -7.84 36.41 -21.75
C ASP A 11 -8.47 35.64 -20.58
N GLY A 12 -9.06 34.50 -20.91
CA GLY A 12 -9.19 33.33 -20.03
C GLY A 12 -9.62 33.55 -18.59
N VAL A 13 -10.91 33.80 -18.35
CA VAL A 13 -11.56 33.31 -17.12
C VAL A 13 -12.48 32.16 -17.53
N GLN A 14 -11.86 31.02 -17.78
CA GLN A 14 -12.58 29.76 -17.99
C GLN A 14 -13.02 29.27 -16.62
N GLU A 15 -14.23 29.66 -16.26
CA GLU A 15 -15.06 29.05 -15.22
C GLU A 15 -15.19 27.56 -15.53
N ARG A 16 -14.40 26.74 -14.83
CA ARG A 16 -14.70 25.33 -14.58
C ARG A 16 -14.60 25.08 -13.09
N ASN A 17 -15.69 25.42 -12.40
CA ASN A 17 -16.02 24.88 -11.09
C ASN A 17 -16.59 23.47 -11.30
N ASP A 18 -15.74 22.48 -11.53
CA ASP A 18 -16.07 21.06 -11.41
C ASP A 18 -14.75 20.31 -11.28
N GLU A 19 -14.36 19.98 -10.05
CA GLU A 19 -14.18 18.59 -9.63
C GLU A 19 -13.70 18.60 -8.18
N ALA A 20 -14.61 18.18 -7.32
CA ALA A 20 -14.36 18.00 -5.91
C ALA A 20 -13.23 16.99 -5.70
N THR A 21 -12.24 17.42 -4.92
CA THR A 21 -11.49 16.63 -3.94
C THR A 21 -11.89 15.15 -3.82
N ASP A 22 -11.05 14.22 -4.30
CA ASP A 22 -10.69 12.98 -3.61
C ASP A 22 -9.61 12.19 -4.37
N ASP A 23 -8.33 12.60 -4.38
CA ASP A 23 -7.31 11.75 -5.06
C ASP A 23 -5.87 11.88 -4.53
N VAL A 24 -5.69 12.17 -3.24
CA VAL A 24 -4.37 11.96 -2.59
C VAL A 24 -4.58 11.42 -1.17
N ARG A 25 -5.11 10.20 -1.06
CA ARG A 25 -4.94 9.38 0.16
C ARG A 25 -5.32 7.90 -0.04
N THR A 26 -4.57 7.18 -0.84
CA THR A 26 -4.12 5.82 -0.47
C THR A 26 -2.69 5.72 -0.99
N ASP A 27 -1.74 5.87 -0.06
CA ASP A 27 -0.98 4.74 0.46
C ASP A 27 -0.15 4.13 -0.67
N GLY A 28 1.17 4.33 -0.60
CA GLY A 28 2.10 3.81 -1.58
C GLY A 28 1.69 2.40 -1.95
N MET A 29 1.51 2.18 -3.25
CA MET A 29 1.36 0.85 -3.81
C MET A 29 2.71 0.15 -3.61
N VAL A 30 3.04 -0.17 -2.36
CA VAL A 30 3.94 -1.26 -2.03
C VAL A 30 3.29 -2.42 -2.76
N PRO A 31 3.90 -2.99 -3.80
CA PRO A 31 3.32 -4.15 -4.45
C PRO A 31 3.02 -5.12 -3.32
N LYS A 32 1.73 -5.36 -3.03
CA LYS A 32 1.35 -6.40 -2.07
C LYS A 32 2.09 -7.60 -2.61
N PRO A 33 3.06 -8.17 -1.88
CA PRO A 33 3.74 -9.35 -2.37
C PRO A 33 2.63 -10.30 -2.77
N THR A 34 2.77 -10.95 -3.92
CA THR A 34 1.87 -11.99 -4.38
C THR A 34 1.97 -13.14 -3.38
N LEU A 35 1.29 -12.98 -2.23
CA LEU A 35 1.16 -13.98 -1.18
C LEU A 35 0.02 -14.93 -1.59
N THR A 36 -0.06 -15.23 -2.89
CA THR A 36 -1.13 -15.97 -3.57
C THR A 36 -1.15 -17.45 -3.19
N GLY A 37 -0.13 -17.95 -2.48
CA GLY A 37 -0.09 -19.29 -1.89
C GLY A 37 -0.06 -19.32 -0.34
N LEU A 38 -0.14 -18.17 0.33
CA LEU A 38 -0.11 -18.10 1.80
C LEU A 38 -1.52 -18.14 2.39
N THR A 39 -1.66 -18.92 3.46
CA THR A 39 -2.84 -18.84 4.35
C THR A 39 -2.89 -17.48 5.06
N ASP A 40 -4.06 -17.06 5.55
CA ASP A 40 -4.19 -15.80 6.30
C ASP A 40 -3.19 -15.69 7.46
N ALA A 41 -2.96 -16.80 8.18
CA ALA A 41 -1.99 -16.84 9.26
C ALA A 41 -0.53 -16.71 8.76
N GLU A 42 -0.18 -17.35 7.66
CA GLU A 42 1.15 -17.20 7.04
C GLU A 42 1.37 -15.79 6.52
N ARG A 43 0.34 -15.19 5.93
CA ARG A 43 0.34 -13.82 5.43
C ARG A 43 0.52 -12.82 6.57
N GLU A 44 -0.23 -12.96 7.66
CA GLU A 44 -0.12 -12.08 8.83
C GLU A 44 1.29 -12.13 9.43
N VAL A 45 1.83 -13.33 9.68
CA VAL A 45 3.20 -13.48 10.19
C VAL A 45 4.23 -12.88 9.25
N PHE A 46 4.09 -13.13 7.95
CA PHE A 46 5.02 -12.63 6.95
C PHE A 46 5.00 -11.10 6.86
N VAL A 47 3.80 -10.49 6.84
CA VAL A 47 3.67 -9.03 6.82
C VAL A 47 4.28 -8.43 8.07
N SER A 48 3.92 -8.94 9.25
CA SER A 48 4.40 -8.36 10.50
C SER A 48 5.89 -8.53 10.74
N VAL A 49 6.48 -9.68 10.38
CA VAL A 49 7.92 -9.90 10.60
C VAL A 49 8.78 -9.35 9.46
N ASP A 50 8.37 -9.55 8.21
CA ASP A 50 9.19 -9.25 7.03
C ASP A 50 8.95 -7.83 6.48
N LEU A 51 7.72 -7.31 6.57
CA LEU A 51 7.37 -5.95 6.10
C LEU A 51 7.38 -4.91 7.22
N GLU A 52 6.80 -5.23 8.39
CA GLU A 52 6.76 -4.30 9.53
C GLU A 52 8.02 -4.39 10.42
N GLY A 53 8.86 -5.41 10.21
CA GLY A 53 10.14 -5.58 10.91
C GLY A 53 10.01 -6.04 12.37
N LEU A 54 8.86 -6.58 12.77
CA LEU A 54 8.64 -7.08 14.12
C LEU A 54 9.44 -8.36 14.37
N SER A 55 10.05 -8.48 15.55
CA SER A 55 10.65 -9.75 15.96
C SER A 55 9.57 -10.81 16.18
N PRO A 56 9.85 -12.11 15.93
CA PRO A 56 8.89 -13.18 16.24
C PRO A 56 8.43 -13.20 17.70
N SER A 57 9.28 -12.75 18.63
CA SER A 57 8.94 -12.62 20.06
C SER A 57 8.02 -11.43 20.33
N GLU A 58 8.16 -10.34 19.58
CA GLU A 58 7.29 -9.18 19.69
C GLU A 58 5.91 -9.53 19.13
N LEU A 59 5.85 -10.16 17.95
CA LEU A 59 4.60 -10.64 17.39
C LEU A 59 3.92 -11.69 18.29
N ALA A 60 4.69 -12.56 18.96
CA ALA A 60 4.16 -13.49 19.98
C ALA A 60 3.54 -12.78 21.20
N SER A 61 3.94 -11.53 21.46
CA SER A 61 3.39 -10.73 22.56
C SER A 61 2.07 -10.06 22.16
N PHE A 62 1.87 -9.78 20.88
CA PHE A 62 0.63 -9.22 20.33
C PHE A 62 -0.39 -10.28 19.93
N THR A 63 0.08 -11.45 19.53
CA THR A 63 -0.74 -12.61 19.15
C THR A 63 -0.81 -13.62 20.29
N LYS A 64 -1.70 -14.62 20.16
CA LYS A 64 -1.73 -15.77 21.10
C LYS A 64 -0.80 -16.90 20.65
N TRP A 65 0.12 -16.64 19.73
CA TRP A 65 0.99 -17.66 19.16
C TRP A 65 2.35 -17.66 19.83
N GLU A 66 2.92 -18.86 19.97
CA GLU A 66 4.29 -18.98 20.46
C GLU A 66 5.29 -18.49 19.41
N ALA A 67 6.40 -17.89 19.87
CA ALA A 67 7.47 -17.44 18.99
C ALA A 67 8.03 -18.58 18.10
N SER A 68 8.05 -19.81 18.60
CA SER A 68 8.44 -21.00 17.83
C SER A 68 7.46 -21.32 16.69
N THR A 69 6.15 -21.17 16.95
CA THR A 69 5.09 -21.32 15.95
C THR A 69 5.23 -20.25 14.88
N ILE A 70 5.42 -18.98 15.28
CA ILE A 70 5.62 -17.85 14.36
C ILE A 70 6.84 -18.09 13.47
N ARG A 71 7.98 -18.52 14.02
CA ARG A 71 9.18 -18.85 13.21
C ARG A 71 8.92 -19.97 12.21
N THR A 72 8.13 -20.98 12.60
CA THR A 72 7.77 -22.10 11.72
C THR A 72 6.88 -21.62 10.58
N ILE A 73 5.87 -20.81 10.88
CA ILE A 73 4.97 -20.21 9.90
C ILE A 73 5.75 -19.29 8.95
N LEU A 74 6.61 -18.42 9.49
CA LEU A 74 7.46 -17.52 8.69
C LEU A 74 8.37 -18.31 7.73
N SER A 75 8.97 -19.40 8.22
CA SER A 75 9.84 -20.25 7.39
C SER A 75 9.06 -20.92 6.25
N ARG A 76 7.81 -21.35 6.50
CA ARG A 76 6.91 -21.86 5.45
C ARG A 76 6.51 -20.78 4.47
N ALA A 77 6.15 -19.60 4.96
CA ALA A 77 5.78 -18.46 4.14
C ALA A 77 6.90 -18.04 3.18
N ARG A 78 8.14 -17.96 3.68
CA ARG A 78 9.34 -17.67 2.88
C ARG A 78 9.61 -18.73 1.82
N ARG A 79 9.45 -20.01 2.16
CA ARG A 79 9.65 -21.12 1.21
C ARG A 79 8.65 -21.04 0.05
N LYS A 80 7.36 -20.88 0.38
CA LYS A 80 6.31 -20.74 -0.64
C LYS A 80 6.55 -19.54 -1.56
N ARG A 81 7.00 -18.41 -1.02
CA ARG A 81 7.37 -17.24 -1.84
C ARG A 81 8.55 -17.54 -2.77
N ALA A 82 9.55 -18.27 -2.30
CA ALA A 82 10.69 -18.67 -3.13
C ALA A 82 10.32 -19.67 -4.23
N GLU A 83 9.27 -20.48 -4.02
CA GLU A 83 8.72 -21.40 -5.03
C GLU A 83 7.90 -20.64 -6.09
N ASP A 84 7.14 -19.61 -5.70
CA ASP A 84 6.37 -18.74 -6.63
C ASP A 84 7.27 -17.90 -7.56
N ASP A 85 8.46 -17.48 -7.10
CA ASP A 85 9.41 -16.66 -7.89
C ASP A 85 10.14 -17.47 -8.99
N HIS A 86 10.01 -18.79 -9.01
CA HIS A 86 10.79 -19.70 -9.87
C HIS A 86 10.04 -20.21 -11.12
N ASP A 87 8.82 -19.72 -11.39
CA ASP A 87 7.96 -20.17 -12.51
C ASP A 87 7.98 -19.21 -13.74
N ASP A 88 9.02 -18.38 -13.92
CA ASP A 88 9.24 -17.51 -15.11
C ASP A 88 10.37 -17.99 -16.03
#